data_AF-A0A1M5UNK0-F1
#
_entry.id   AF-A0A1M5UNK0-F1
#
_cell.length_a   1.000
_cell.length_b   1.000
_cell.length_c   1.000
_cell.angle_alpha   90.00
_cell.angle_beta   90.00
_cell.angle_gamma   90.00
#
_symmetry.space_group_name_H-M   'P 1'
#
loop_
_entity.id
_entity.type
_entity.pdbx_description
1 polymer ?
#
loop_
_entity_poly.entity_id
_entity_poly.type
_entity_poly.pdbx_seq_one_letter_code
_entity_poly.pdbx_strand_id
1 'polypeptide(L)' 'MEQRFVVITNNNFSQPMSRENAIKMVKEYDKKGIDGYIVSEDEAKRIKTPENFNEPKWD' A
#
# COMPACT_ATOMS: atom_id res chain seq x y z
N MET A 1 -9.51 -17.82 4.14
CA MET A 1 -9.39 -16.97 2.94
C MET A 1 -7.98 -16.42 2.92
N GLU A 2 -7.27 -16.49 1.80
CA GLU A 2 -5.93 -15.91 1.70
C GLU A 2 -6.01 -14.39 1.81
N GLN A 3 -5.34 -13.83 2.82
CA GLN A 3 -5.32 -12.39 3.05
C GLN A 3 -4.36 -11.74 2.06
N ARG A 4 -4.87 -10.88 1.18
CA ARG A 4 -4.08 -10.14 0.20
C ARG A 4 -3.91 -8.69 0.62
N PHE A 5 -2.82 -8.09 0.18
CA PHE A 5 -2.38 -6.76 0.54
C PHE A 5 -2.10 -5.94 -0.71
N VAL A 6 -2.32 -4.64 -0.59
CA VAL A 6 -2.07 -3.65 -1.64
C VAL A 6 -1.13 -2.60 -1.08
N VAL A 7 -0.19 -2.15 -1.89
CA VAL A 7 0.70 -1.04 -1.59
C VAL A 7 0.12 0.23 -2.20
N ILE A 8 -0.12 1.23 -1.36
CA ILE A 8 -0.56 2.56 -1.75
C ILE A 8 0.67 3.46 -1.83
N THR A 9 0.78 4.19 -2.93
CA THR A 9 1.73 5.30 -3.10
C THR A 9 0.92 6.55 -3.44
N ASN A 10 1.52 7.75 -3.36
CA ASN A 10 0.83 9.02 -3.59
C ASN A 10 0.00 9.06 -4.89
N ASN A 11 0.42 8.33 -5.93
CA ASN A 11 -0.24 8.37 -7.24
C ASN A 11 -0.89 7.06 -7.67
N ASN A 12 -0.64 5.92 -7.00
CA ASN A 12 -1.05 4.62 -7.51
C ASN A 12 -1.27 3.56 -6.42
N PHE A 13 -2.10 2.57 -6.76
CA PHE A 13 -2.21 1.30 -6.05
C PHE A 13 -1.46 0.20 -6.79
N SER A 14 -0.79 -0.66 -6.04
CA SER A 14 -0.30 -1.92 -6.58
C SER A 14 -1.44 -2.92 -6.81
N GLN A 15 -1.15 -4.01 -7.51
CA GLN A 15 -2.06 -5.16 -7.52
C GLN A 15 -2.07 -5.87 -6.16
N PRO A 16 -3.18 -6.55 -5.79
CA PRO A 16 -3.24 -7.37 -4.59
C PRO A 16 -2.19 -8.49 -4.61
N MET A 17 -1.42 -8.61 -3.54
CA MET A 17 -0.33 -9.58 -3.41
C MET A 17 -0.21 -10.15 -1.99
N SER A 18 0.69 -11.11 -1.80
CA SER A 18 1.00 -11.64 -0.47
C SER A 18 1.69 -10.59 0.41
N ARG A 19 1.60 -10.77 1.73
CA ARG A 19 2.26 -9.88 2.71
C ARG A 19 3.76 -9.72 2.43
N GLU A 20 4.45 -10.81 2.12
CA GLU A 20 5.88 -10.81 1.85
C GLU A 20 6.24 -9.98 0.61
N ASN A 21 5.44 -10.09 -0.44
CA ASN A 21 5.65 -9.31 -1.66
C ASN A 21 5.35 -7.83 -1.42
N ALA A 22 4.32 -7.50 -0.64
CA ALA A 22 4.02 -6.11 -0.28
C ALA A 22 5.16 -5.47 0.52
N ILE A 23 5.74 -6.21 1.48
CA ILE A 23 6.91 -5.74 2.25
C ILE A 23 8.12 -5.50 1.34
N LYS A 24 8.39 -6.42 0.40
CA LYS A 24 9.49 -6.24 -0.57
C LYS A 24 9.28 -5.00 -1.41
N MET A 25 8.06 -4.81 -1.93
CA MET A 25 7.72 -3.67 -2.78
C MET A 25 7.86 -2.33 -2.05
N VAL A 26 7.37 -2.22 -0.80
CA VAL A 26 7.56 -0.99 -0.01
C VAL A 26 9.04 -0.70 0.23
N LYS A 27 9.86 -1.71 0.53
CA LYS A 27 11.32 -1.53 0.65
C LYS A 27 11.98 -1.09 -0.65
N GLU A 28 11.46 -1.51 -1.80
CA GLU A 28 11.95 -1.06 -3.10
C GLU A 28 11.53 0.39 -3.41
N TYR A 29 10.35 0.81 -2.98
CA TYR A 29 9.89 2.19 -3.08
C TYR A 29 10.67 3.12 -2.17
N ASP A 30 10.91 2.72 -0.93
CA ASP A 30 11.72 3.47 0.04
C ASP A 30 13.14 3.74 -0.50
N LYS A 31 13.78 2.73 -1.10
CA LYS A 31 15.09 2.90 -1.78
C LYS A 31 15.06 3.90 -2.94
N LYS A 32 13.89 4.18 -3.51
CA LYS A 32 13.68 5.16 -4.59
C LYS A 32 13.17 6.51 -4.07
N GLY A 33 13.06 6.68 -2.75
CA GLY A 33 12.51 7.87 -2.13
C GLY A 33 11.00 8.02 -2.35
N ILE A 34 10.28 6.90 -2.50
CA ILE A 34 8.83 6.87 -2.68
C ILE A 34 8.20 6.29 -1.41
N ASP A 35 7.32 7.04 -0.78
CA ASP A 35 6.55 6.56 0.37
C ASP A 35 5.50 5.54 -0.07
N GLY A 36 5.51 4.38 0.58
CA GLY A 36 4.62 3.27 0.27
C GLY A 36 3.97 2.69 1.52
N TYR A 37 2.65 2.54 1.50
CA TYR A 37 1.86 2.07 2.63
C TYR A 37 1.19 0.74 2.31
N ILE A 38 1.32 -0.25 3.20
CA ILE A 38 0.68 -1.55 3.02
C ILE A 38 -0.70 -1.52 3.66
N VAL A 39 -1.73 -1.84 2.90
CA VAL A 39 -3.11 -2.01 3.38
C VAL A 39 -3.65 -3.38 2.99
N SER A 40 -4.72 -3.84 3.64
CA SER A 40 -5.45 -5.02 3.20
C SER A 40 -6.22 -4.74 1.90
N GLU A 41 -6.52 -5.79 1.12
CA GLU A 41 -7.33 -5.66 -0.08
C GLU A 41 -8.72 -5.04 0.21
N ASP A 42 -9.33 -5.39 1.34
CA ASP A 42 -10.63 -4.84 1.74
C ASP A 42 -10.55 -3.34 2.04
N GLU A 43 -9.46 -2.90 2.66
CA GLU A 43 -9.20 -1.48 2.92
C GLU A 43 -8.93 -0.72 1.63
N ALA A 44 -8.14 -1.29 0.71
CA ALA A 44 -7.94 -0.71 -0.62
C ALA A 44 -9.26 -0.54 -1.39
N LYS A 45 -10.18 -1.51 -1.29
CA LYS A 45 -11.54 -1.42 -1.86
C LYS A 45 -12.39 -0.33 -1.20
N ARG A 46 -12.24 -0.13 0.12
CA ARG A 46 -12.92 0.95 0.86
C ARG A 46 -12.45 2.34 0.40
N ILE A 47 -11.14 2.49 0.22
CA ILE A 47 -10.49 3.75 -0.15
C ILE A 47 -10.77 4.12 -1.62
N LYS A 48 -10.79 3.13 -2.54
CA LYS A 48 -11.04 3.24 -4.00
C LYS A 48 -10.01 4.04 -4.81
N THR A 49 -9.49 5.16 -4.29
CA THR A 49 -8.50 6.02 -4.94
C THR A 49 -7.41 6.43 -3.94
N PRO A 50 -6.14 6.52 -4.35
CA PRO A 50 -5.05 6.88 -3.43
C PRO A 50 -5.29 8.21 -2.69
N GLU A 51 -6.01 9.15 -3.30
CA GLU A 51 -6.40 10.43 -2.71
C GLU A 51 -7.27 10.32 -1.46
N ASN A 52 -8.03 9.22 -1.30
CA ASN A 52 -8.85 8.97 -0.11
C ASN A 52 -8.07 8.27 1.00
N PHE A 53 -6.78 7.97 0.80
CA PHE A 53 -5.95 7.37 1.82
C PHE A 53 -5.51 8.43 2.82
N ASN A 54 -5.88 8.23 4.09
CA ASN A 54 -5.40 9.09 5.17
C ASN A 54 -3.99 8.65 5.53
N GLU A 55 -3.00 9.39 5.05
CA GLU A 55 -1.60 9.16 5.41
C GLU A 55 -1.43 9.26 6.94
N PRO A 56 -0.88 8.22 7.59
CA PRO A 56 -0.64 8.26 9.03
C PRO A 56 0.42 9.32 9.34
N LYS A 57 0.07 10.25 10.23
CA LYS A 57 1.00 11.25 10.76
C LYS A 57 1.64 10.70 12.02
N TRP A 58 2.97 10.74 12.07
CA TRP A 58 3.75 10.40 13.25
C TRP A 58 4.23 11.71 13.87
N ASP A 59 3.52 12.17 14.90
CA ASP A 59 4.01 13.23 15.82
C ASP A 59 4.94 12.61 16.88
#